data_AF-A0A5E4HPQ0-F1
#
_entry.id   AF-A0A5E4HPQ0-F1
#
_cell.length_a   1.000
_cell.length_b   1.000
_cell.length_c   1.000
_cell.angle_alpha   90.00
_cell.angle_beta   90.00
_cell.angle_gamma   90.00
#
_symmetry.space_group_name_H-M   'P 1'
#
loop_
_entity.id
_entity.type
_entity.pdbx_description
1 polymer ?
#
loop_
_entity_poly.entity_id
_entity_poly.type
_entity_poly.pdbx_seq_one_letter_code
_entity_poly.pdbx_strand_id
1 'polypeptide(L)'
;MKSIPIGSKVGRRVAFNGLVALLLVGLFAAIFFVNNAMGQTTAAANYSIVINNAAPTLGTVACCWGASGNPNTCGSSYTPTASTDYVIRCNVTATDTNGYADIAGANFSVYTTAAAEGCTADQDVCYKNTTCGLLSGSGTTVTVSCQYTNMKYFADAGTTWNSKIYVWDNAPESANAIASSLTIADLVAITQTATLSFGSMNIGSTGSANFPGKVNESATTTNNGNVNVNISVTAPASFTCSTTGTIPIYNVTGNTTIGGTYPSSCHLVASTTIGKTDCPMFGIDLADQEDTSVTVTAKTYWGVAVPTGVRGTCWADMIFNAVKA
;
A
#
# COMPACT_ATOMS: atom_id res chain seq x y z
N MET A 1 73.32 4.33 -85.15
CA MET A 1 72.90 4.73 -83.79
C MET A 1 73.95 5.67 -83.21
N LYS A 2 73.49 6.79 -82.65
CA LYS A 2 74.27 7.90 -82.07
C LYS A 2 75.05 7.48 -80.83
N SER A 3 76.26 8.02 -80.65
CA SER A 3 76.76 8.40 -79.32
C SER A 3 77.77 9.56 -79.42
N ILE A 4 77.49 10.60 -78.65
CA ILE A 4 78.08 11.94 -78.60
C ILE A 4 79.33 11.95 -77.70
N PRO A 5 80.38 12.76 -77.96
CA PRO A 5 81.53 12.88 -77.07
C PRO A 5 81.33 14.01 -76.05
N ILE A 6 81.73 13.79 -74.79
CA ILE A 6 81.78 14.83 -73.75
C ILE A 6 83.19 14.86 -73.16
N GLY A 7 83.88 15.98 -73.39
CA GLY A 7 85.11 16.34 -72.69
C GLY A 7 84.80 16.94 -71.31
N SER A 8 85.66 16.65 -70.34
CA SER A 8 85.60 17.17 -68.98
C SER A 8 86.91 17.87 -68.64
N LYS A 9 86.83 19.19 -68.43
CA LYS A 9 87.91 20.07 -67.96
C LYS A 9 88.02 19.99 -66.44
N VAL A 10 89.25 19.78 -65.97
CA VAL A 10 89.67 19.90 -64.57
C VAL A 10 89.77 21.39 -64.20
N GLY A 11 89.13 21.78 -63.10
CA GLY A 11 89.15 23.16 -62.58
C GLY A 11 89.04 23.22 -61.05
N ARG A 12 90.21 23.33 -60.41
CA ARG A 12 90.54 23.95 -59.11
C ARG A 12 89.50 23.99 -57.97
N ARG A 13 89.78 23.21 -56.93
CA ARG A 13 89.43 23.48 -55.52
C ARG A 13 90.25 24.68 -55.00
N VAL A 14 89.65 25.48 -54.11
CA VAL A 14 90.15 25.93 -52.78
C VAL A 14 89.25 27.08 -52.29
N ALA A 15 88.94 27.07 -50.98
CA ALA A 15 88.23 28.09 -50.17
C ALA A 15 86.73 27.88 -49.85
N PHE A 16 86.33 26.69 -49.35
CA PHE A 16 84.97 26.47 -48.79
C PHE A 16 84.94 26.05 -47.30
N ASN A 17 86.09 25.85 -46.65
CA ASN A 17 86.13 25.22 -45.31
C ASN A 17 86.13 26.20 -44.12
N GLY A 18 86.40 27.49 -44.32
CA GLY A 18 86.45 28.48 -43.22
C GLY A 18 85.08 29.05 -42.83
N LEU A 19 84.19 29.25 -43.80
CA LEU A 19 82.88 29.89 -43.58
C LEU A 19 81.87 28.93 -42.92
N VAL A 20 81.99 27.62 -43.20
CA VAL A 20 81.09 26.58 -42.67
C VAL A 20 81.32 26.36 -41.16
N ALA A 21 82.56 26.47 -40.68
CA ALA A 21 82.89 26.31 -39.26
C ALA A 21 82.32 27.45 -38.40
N LEU A 22 82.35 28.70 -38.90
CA LEU A 22 81.80 29.87 -38.19
C LEU A 22 80.27 29.86 -38.12
N LEU A 23 79.61 29.36 -39.17
CA LEU A 23 78.15 29.21 -39.23
C LEU A 23 77.64 28.13 -38.26
N LEU A 24 78.38 27.04 -38.08
CA LEU A 24 78.04 25.96 -37.15
C LEU A 24 78.21 26.36 -35.68
N VAL A 25 79.24 27.13 -35.32
CA VAL A 25 79.43 27.63 -33.95
C VAL A 25 78.36 28.67 -33.58
N GLY A 26 77.98 29.54 -34.52
CA GLY A 26 76.87 30.48 -34.32
C GLY A 26 75.51 29.81 -34.15
N LEU A 27 75.24 28.74 -34.90
CA LEU A 27 73.98 27.98 -34.81
C LEU A 27 73.87 27.22 -33.48
N PHE A 28 74.97 26.63 -32.99
CA PHE A 28 74.99 25.94 -31.69
C PHE A 28 74.83 26.91 -30.51
N ALA A 29 75.44 28.10 -30.56
CA ALA A 29 75.24 29.12 -29.54
C ALA A 29 73.79 29.62 -29.51
N ALA A 30 73.17 29.86 -30.67
CA ALA A 30 71.77 30.29 -30.74
C ALA A 30 70.79 29.23 -30.20
N ILE A 31 71.01 27.95 -30.48
CA ILE A 31 70.17 26.85 -29.95
C ILE A 31 70.34 26.71 -28.42
N PHE A 32 71.56 26.91 -27.90
CA PHE A 32 71.81 26.85 -26.46
C PHE A 32 71.17 28.02 -25.71
N PHE A 33 71.12 29.23 -26.29
CA PHE A 33 70.45 30.38 -25.69
C PHE A 33 68.91 30.28 -25.75
N VAL A 34 68.33 29.70 -26.81
CA VAL A 34 66.86 29.49 -26.87
C VAL A 34 66.40 28.45 -25.82
N ASN A 35 67.19 27.39 -25.59
CA ASN A 35 66.85 26.38 -24.58
C ASN A 35 67.06 26.84 -23.12
N ASN A 36 67.94 27.82 -22.86
CA ASN A 36 68.15 28.37 -21.51
C ASN A 36 67.30 29.62 -21.22
N ALA A 37 66.81 30.35 -22.23
CA ALA A 37 65.88 31.48 -22.05
C ALA A 37 64.44 31.01 -21.82
N MET A 38 64.09 29.80 -22.27
CA MET A 38 62.92 29.10 -21.79
C MET A 38 63.23 28.36 -20.50
N GLY A 39 63.52 29.14 -19.45
CA GLY A 39 63.21 28.75 -18.07
C GLY A 39 61.70 28.62 -17.92
N GLN A 40 61.10 27.68 -18.64
CA GLN A 40 59.72 27.27 -18.46
C GLN A 40 59.73 26.50 -17.14
N THR A 41 59.68 27.25 -16.05
CA THR A 41 59.06 26.77 -14.83
C THR A 41 57.65 26.38 -15.26
N THR A 42 57.46 25.10 -15.57
CA THR A 42 56.14 24.49 -15.58
C THR A 42 55.69 24.56 -14.13
N ALA A 43 55.24 25.74 -13.71
CA ALA A 43 54.48 25.91 -12.50
C ALA A 43 53.41 24.83 -12.58
N ALA A 44 53.37 23.96 -11.56
CA ALA A 44 52.38 22.89 -11.50
C ALA A 44 51.01 23.55 -11.71
N ALA A 45 50.44 23.37 -12.90
CA ALA A 45 49.14 23.90 -13.22
C ALA A 45 48.18 23.06 -12.39
N ASN A 46 47.74 23.62 -11.26
CA ASN A 46 46.71 23.00 -10.44
C ASN A 46 45.39 23.13 -11.19
N TYR A 47 45.05 22.09 -11.95
CA TYR A 47 43.73 21.95 -12.54
C TYR A 47 42.79 21.44 -11.46
N SER A 48 41.78 22.22 -11.10
CA SER A 48 40.64 21.72 -10.32
C SER A 48 39.48 21.44 -11.27
N ILE A 49 38.88 20.27 -11.10
CA ILE A 49 37.60 19.92 -11.72
C ILE A 49 36.58 19.90 -10.59
N VAL A 50 35.47 20.61 -10.77
CA VAL A 50 34.32 20.50 -9.88
C VAL A 50 33.44 19.38 -10.43
N ILE A 51 33.31 18.29 -9.69
CA ILE A 51 32.35 17.22 -9.98
C ILE A 51 31.11 17.52 -9.13
N ASN A 52 29.98 17.74 -9.79
CA ASN A 52 28.71 17.96 -9.09
C ASN A 52 28.17 16.64 -8.54
N ASN A 53 27.37 16.72 -7.47
CA ASN A 53 26.61 15.57 -7.00
C ASN A 53 25.51 15.22 -8.01
N ALA A 54 25.23 13.94 -8.18
CA ALA A 54 24.17 13.46 -9.03
C ALA A 54 23.13 12.71 -8.19
N ALA A 55 21.85 12.93 -8.47
CA ALA A 55 20.75 12.23 -7.81
C ALA A 55 20.93 10.70 -7.83
N PRO A 56 20.50 9.99 -6.77
CA PRO A 56 20.43 8.54 -6.80
C PRO A 56 19.44 8.06 -7.87
N THR A 57 19.58 6.82 -8.32
CA THR A 57 18.62 6.12 -9.16
C THR A 57 18.10 4.90 -8.43
N LEU A 58 16.83 4.55 -8.62
CA LEU A 58 16.18 3.47 -7.87
C LEU A 58 15.79 2.32 -8.80
N GLY A 59 16.05 1.10 -8.34
CA GLY A 59 15.58 -0.12 -8.99
C GLY A 59 14.09 -0.39 -8.76
N THR A 60 13.67 -1.63 -8.98
CA THR A 60 12.30 -2.07 -8.73
C THR A 60 12.03 -2.21 -7.24
N VAL A 61 10.90 -1.68 -6.79
CA VAL A 61 10.41 -1.86 -5.42
C VAL A 61 9.80 -3.26 -5.27
N ALA A 62 10.27 -4.03 -4.29
CA ALA A 62 9.73 -5.34 -3.95
C ALA A 62 9.14 -5.32 -2.53
N CYS A 63 7.86 -5.66 -2.41
CA CYS A 63 7.14 -5.61 -1.13
C CYS A 63 6.74 -7.00 -0.64
N CYS A 64 6.80 -7.17 0.68
CA CYS A 64 6.33 -8.33 1.41
C CYS A 64 5.44 -7.86 2.56
N TRP A 65 4.50 -8.68 2.97
CA TRP A 65 3.59 -8.42 4.08
C TRP A 65 3.47 -9.63 5.00
N GLY A 66 2.85 -9.40 6.14
CA GLY A 66 2.47 -10.44 7.08
C GLY A 66 1.78 -9.84 8.29
N ALA A 67 1.16 -10.70 9.10
CA ALA A 67 0.64 -10.30 10.40
C ALA A 67 1.75 -9.72 11.28
N SER A 68 1.37 -8.81 12.17
CA SER A 68 2.27 -8.05 13.07
C SER A 68 3.56 -8.79 13.45
N GLY A 69 4.69 -8.27 12.99
CA GLY A 69 6.04 -8.74 13.32
C GLY A 69 6.70 -9.71 12.33
N ASN A 70 5.98 -10.25 11.33
CA ASN A 70 6.57 -11.26 10.43
C ASN A 70 6.21 -11.11 8.94
N PRO A 71 6.74 -10.10 8.21
CA PRO A 71 6.44 -9.88 6.81
C PRO A 71 7.24 -10.82 5.89
N ASN A 72 6.90 -12.11 5.92
CA ASN A 72 7.60 -13.15 5.12
C ASN A 72 6.87 -13.53 3.82
N THR A 73 5.68 -12.98 3.58
CA THR A 73 4.91 -13.31 2.37
C THR A 73 5.11 -12.20 1.36
N CYS A 74 5.72 -12.50 0.23
CA CYS A 74 5.93 -11.55 -0.85
C CYS A 74 5.00 -11.88 -2.02
N GLY A 75 4.42 -10.86 -2.65
CA GLY A 75 3.55 -11.03 -3.81
C GLY A 75 2.83 -9.73 -4.17
N SER A 76 1.63 -9.85 -4.75
CA SER A 76 0.81 -8.72 -5.15
C SER A 76 -0.53 -8.63 -4.42
N SER A 77 -0.88 -9.57 -3.54
CA SER A 77 -2.17 -9.54 -2.85
C SER A 77 -2.18 -10.24 -1.49
N TYR A 78 -2.97 -9.71 -0.56
CA TYR A 78 -3.28 -10.40 0.71
C TYR A 78 -4.73 -10.21 1.13
N THR A 79 -5.26 -11.20 1.85
CA THR A 79 -6.57 -11.10 2.48
C THR A 79 -6.38 -10.76 3.95
N PRO A 80 -6.89 -9.61 4.44
CA PRO A 80 -6.83 -9.27 5.85
C PRO A 80 -7.63 -10.25 6.70
N THR A 81 -7.27 -10.36 7.97
CA THR A 81 -8.05 -11.07 8.98
C THR A 81 -8.55 -10.05 10.00
N ALA A 82 -9.83 -10.17 10.38
CA ALA A 82 -10.45 -9.25 11.34
C ALA A 82 -9.60 -9.14 12.62
N SER A 83 -9.45 -7.91 13.10
CA SER A 83 -8.68 -7.59 14.31
C SER A 83 -7.18 -7.94 14.25
N THR A 84 -6.62 -8.17 13.06
CA THR A 84 -5.18 -8.47 12.87
C THR A 84 -4.52 -7.42 12.00
N ASP A 85 -3.70 -6.55 12.59
CA ASP A 85 -2.94 -5.56 11.84
C ASP A 85 -1.71 -6.18 11.15
N TYR A 86 -1.30 -5.53 10.06
CA TYR A 86 -0.27 -6.03 9.14
C TYR A 86 0.98 -5.16 9.15
N VAL A 87 2.11 -5.82 8.85
CA VAL A 87 3.35 -5.16 8.49
C VAL A 87 3.52 -5.23 6.99
N ILE A 88 3.81 -4.11 6.34
CA ILE A 88 4.33 -4.08 4.98
C ILE A 88 5.80 -3.71 5.04
N ARG A 89 6.64 -4.47 4.36
CA ARG A 89 8.06 -4.18 4.16
C ARG A 89 8.36 -4.12 2.68
N CYS A 90 8.93 -3.02 2.21
CA CYS A 90 9.36 -2.85 0.83
C CYS A 90 10.85 -2.55 0.76
N ASN A 91 11.54 -3.22 -0.15
CA ASN A 91 12.96 -3.03 -0.42
C ASN A 91 13.18 -2.49 -1.82
N VAL A 92 14.20 -1.65 -2.00
CA VAL A 92 14.68 -1.20 -3.30
C VAL A 92 16.19 -1.05 -3.28
N THR A 93 16.86 -1.29 -4.40
CA THR A 93 18.28 -0.95 -4.56
C THR A 93 18.40 0.49 -5.04
N ALA A 94 19.08 1.33 -4.27
CA ALA A 94 19.45 2.69 -4.67
C ALA A 94 20.89 2.69 -5.21
N THR A 95 21.11 3.41 -6.31
CA THR A 95 22.41 3.57 -6.96
C THR A 95 22.75 5.05 -7.10
N ASP A 96 23.82 5.48 -6.44
CA ASP A 96 24.37 6.83 -6.48
C ASP A 96 25.77 6.80 -7.08
N THR A 97 26.00 7.55 -8.16
CA THR A 97 27.29 7.56 -8.88
C THR A 97 28.42 8.24 -8.10
N ASN A 98 28.09 9.08 -7.13
CA ASN A 98 29.06 9.74 -6.25
C ASN A 98 29.51 8.81 -5.11
N GLY A 99 28.65 7.85 -4.75
CA GLY A 99 28.96 6.76 -3.83
C GLY A 99 27.78 6.49 -2.90
N TYR A 100 27.63 5.24 -2.44
CA TYR A 100 26.47 4.89 -1.61
C TYR A 100 26.40 5.67 -0.29
N ALA A 101 27.55 6.13 0.21
CA ALA A 101 27.67 6.87 1.47
C ALA A 101 27.07 8.29 1.39
N ASP A 102 26.85 8.79 0.16
CA ASP A 102 26.20 10.08 -0.06
C ASP A 102 24.67 10.00 0.11
N ILE A 103 24.10 8.79 0.08
CA ILE A 103 22.67 8.58 0.34
C ILE A 103 22.37 8.84 1.81
N ALA A 104 21.61 9.91 2.07
CA ALA A 104 21.37 10.44 3.41
C ALA A 104 20.15 9.82 4.10
N GLY A 105 19.14 9.39 3.33
CA GLY A 105 17.94 8.78 3.90
C GLY A 105 16.90 8.38 2.88
N ALA A 106 15.83 7.77 3.38
CA ALA A 106 14.66 7.45 2.58
C ALA A 106 13.36 7.47 3.41
N ASN A 107 12.26 7.73 2.70
CA ASN A 107 10.89 7.74 3.20
C ASN A 107 10.04 6.74 2.41
N PHE A 108 8.92 6.36 3.00
CA PHE A 108 8.02 5.36 2.46
C PHE A 108 6.57 5.74 2.65
N SER A 109 5.78 5.56 1.61
CA SER A 109 4.34 5.75 1.65
C SER A 109 3.63 4.58 0.99
N VAL A 110 2.52 4.15 1.57
CA VAL A 110 1.59 3.17 1.00
C VAL A 110 0.22 3.82 0.91
N TYR A 111 -0.33 3.99 -0.29
CA TYR A 111 -1.56 4.77 -0.49
C TYR A 111 -2.38 4.25 -1.66
N THR A 112 -3.70 4.41 -1.60
CA THR A 112 -4.59 4.12 -2.73
C THR A 112 -4.39 5.14 -3.86
N THR A 113 -4.67 4.75 -5.11
CA THR A 113 -4.63 5.72 -6.23
C THR A 113 -5.57 6.91 -6.04
N ALA A 114 -6.68 6.72 -5.31
CA ALA A 114 -7.65 7.77 -5.03
C ALA A 114 -7.10 8.80 -4.01
N ALA A 115 -6.42 8.34 -2.96
CA ALA A 115 -5.79 9.21 -1.96
C ALA A 115 -4.60 10.00 -2.53
N ALA A 116 -3.89 9.41 -3.51
CA ALA A 116 -2.65 9.93 -4.11
C ALA A 116 -1.51 10.13 -3.10
N GLU A 117 -0.29 10.35 -3.58
CA GLU A 117 0.92 10.40 -2.71
C GLU A 117 0.88 11.51 -1.65
N GLY A 118 0.25 12.63 -1.98
CA GLY A 118 0.12 13.81 -1.12
C GLY A 118 -0.89 13.65 0.01
N CYS A 119 -1.54 12.48 0.15
CA CYS A 119 -2.56 12.22 1.15
C CYS A 119 -2.12 12.57 2.57
N THR A 120 -3.07 12.96 3.42
CA THR A 120 -2.82 13.03 4.86
C THR A 120 -2.70 11.60 5.38
N ALA A 121 -1.79 11.35 6.33
CA ALA A 121 -1.68 10.04 6.94
C ALA A 121 -3.02 9.66 7.57
N ASP A 122 -3.50 8.47 7.22
CA ASP A 122 -4.82 7.98 7.47
C ASP A 122 -4.76 6.46 7.68
N GLN A 123 -5.67 5.93 8.49
CA GLN A 123 -5.66 4.51 8.87
C GLN A 123 -6.38 3.61 7.86
N ASP A 124 -6.97 4.17 6.82
CA ASP A 124 -7.72 3.43 5.82
C ASP A 124 -7.06 3.51 4.44
N VAL A 125 -6.75 4.71 3.94
CA VAL A 125 -6.30 4.91 2.55
C VAL A 125 -4.84 5.35 2.37
N CYS A 126 -4.14 5.75 3.45
CA CYS A 126 -2.82 6.40 3.32
C CYS A 126 -1.88 6.22 4.52
N TYR A 127 -0.88 5.37 4.37
CA TYR A 127 0.15 5.12 5.37
C TYR A 127 1.46 5.80 5.00
N LYS A 128 2.09 6.46 5.97
CA LYS A 128 3.39 7.13 5.79
C LYS A 128 4.38 6.72 6.85
N ASN A 129 5.61 6.44 6.43
CA ASN A 129 6.77 6.30 7.28
C ASN A 129 7.89 7.22 6.78
N THR A 130 8.36 8.10 7.67
CA THR A 130 9.43 9.06 7.38
C THR A 130 10.83 8.50 7.64
N THR A 131 10.96 7.19 7.80
CA THR A 131 12.25 6.53 8.07
C THR A 131 12.33 5.17 7.39
N CYS A 132 13.45 4.92 6.73
CA CYS A 132 13.82 3.61 6.20
C CYS A 132 15.25 3.27 6.63
N GLY A 133 15.56 1.98 6.70
CA GLY A 133 16.91 1.50 6.92
C GLY A 133 17.71 1.52 5.61
N LEU A 134 18.96 1.99 5.68
CA LEU A 134 19.96 1.82 4.63
C LEU A 134 20.81 0.59 4.99
N LEU A 135 20.68 -0.48 4.23
CA LEU A 135 21.27 -1.80 4.48
C LEU A 135 22.43 -2.07 3.51
N SER A 136 23.55 -2.56 4.05
CA SER A 136 24.68 -3.17 3.31
C SER A 136 25.08 -2.44 2.01
N GLY A 137 25.67 -1.25 2.14
CA GLY A 137 26.16 -0.48 1.00
C GLY A 137 27.51 -0.96 0.46
N SER A 138 27.69 -0.89 -0.86
CA SER A 138 28.95 -1.22 -1.54
C SER A 138 29.10 -0.43 -2.83
N GLY A 139 30.26 0.19 -3.03
CA GLY A 139 30.57 1.01 -4.19
C GLY A 139 29.58 2.16 -4.35
N THR A 140 28.74 2.07 -5.37
CA THR A 140 27.70 3.06 -5.71
C THR A 140 26.30 2.64 -5.27
N THR A 141 26.13 1.50 -4.59
CA THR A 141 24.81 0.92 -4.33
C THR A 141 24.54 0.69 -2.85
N VAL A 142 23.28 0.86 -2.43
CA VAL A 142 22.78 0.49 -1.09
C VAL A 142 21.38 -0.09 -1.20
N THR A 143 21.04 -1.03 -0.32
CA THR A 143 19.67 -1.52 -0.21
C THR A 143 18.88 -0.63 0.74
N VAL A 144 17.80 -0.02 0.27
CA VAL A 144 16.87 0.73 1.10
C VAL A 144 15.75 -0.21 1.53
N SER A 145 15.52 -0.33 2.83
CA SER A 145 14.49 -1.17 3.43
C SER A 145 13.54 -0.34 4.25
N CYS A 146 12.30 -0.24 3.78
CA CYS A 146 11.24 0.52 4.41
C CYS A 146 10.18 -0.43 4.96
N GLN A 147 9.59 -0.10 6.10
CA GLN A 147 8.45 -0.88 6.62
C GLN A 147 7.41 0.00 7.29
N TYR A 148 6.14 -0.41 7.24
CA TYR A 148 5.07 0.15 8.05
C TYR A 148 4.51 -0.98 8.91
N THR A 149 4.51 -0.84 10.24
CA THR A 149 4.28 -1.96 11.17
C THR A 149 2.84 -2.07 11.70
N ASN A 150 1.96 -1.15 11.32
CA ASN A 150 0.62 -1.01 11.90
C ASN A 150 -0.44 -0.72 10.83
N MET A 151 -0.34 -1.37 9.69
CA MET A 151 -1.36 -1.25 8.65
C MET A 151 -2.63 -1.93 9.13
N LYS A 152 -3.76 -1.22 9.12
CA LYS A 152 -4.99 -1.71 9.73
C LYS A 152 -5.62 -2.82 8.92
N TYR A 153 -6.22 -3.79 9.61
CA TYR A 153 -6.99 -4.86 8.93
C TYR A 153 -8.18 -4.31 8.14
N PHE A 154 -8.63 -3.11 8.49
CA PHE A 154 -9.73 -2.40 7.84
C PHE A 154 -9.27 -1.49 6.70
N ALA A 155 -7.98 -1.49 6.32
CA ALA A 155 -7.51 -0.73 5.17
C ALA A 155 -8.31 -1.04 3.90
N ASP A 156 -8.67 0.01 3.18
CA ASP A 156 -9.56 0.01 2.02
C ASP A 156 -9.25 -1.13 1.05
N ALA A 157 -10.26 -1.96 0.77
CA ALA A 157 -10.11 -3.08 -0.14
C ALA A 157 -9.94 -2.58 -1.58
N GLY A 158 -9.00 -3.18 -2.32
CA GLY A 158 -8.84 -2.84 -3.72
C GLY A 158 -7.49 -3.21 -4.31
N THR A 159 -7.39 -3.08 -5.63
CA THR A 159 -6.20 -3.38 -6.44
C THR A 159 -5.32 -2.15 -6.70
N THR A 160 -5.59 -1.05 -6.02
CA THR A 160 -5.08 0.29 -6.37
C THR A 160 -4.05 0.82 -5.37
N TRP A 161 -3.41 -0.06 -4.60
CA TRP A 161 -2.41 0.35 -3.62
C TRP A 161 -1.02 0.54 -4.24
N ASN A 162 -0.49 1.74 -4.05
CA ASN A 162 0.86 2.11 -4.43
C ASN A 162 1.78 2.08 -3.21
N SER A 163 2.95 1.50 -3.36
CA SER A 163 4.05 1.54 -2.40
C SER A 163 5.19 2.36 -2.99
N LYS A 164 5.44 3.55 -2.45
CA LYS A 164 6.44 4.49 -2.95
C LYS A 164 7.59 4.63 -1.97
N ILE A 165 8.82 4.47 -2.48
CA ILE A 165 10.04 4.76 -1.75
C ILE A 165 10.67 6.02 -2.37
N TYR A 166 10.98 6.99 -1.51
CA TYR A 166 11.67 8.23 -1.86
C TYR A 166 13.03 8.24 -1.19
N VAL A 167 14.11 8.42 -1.94
CA VAL A 167 15.50 8.41 -1.47
C VAL A 167 16.14 9.75 -1.81
N TRP A 168 16.90 10.30 -0.87
CA TRP A 168 17.65 11.53 -1.08
C TRP A 168 19.11 11.34 -0.65
N ASP A 169 19.98 12.10 -1.30
CA ASP A 169 21.40 12.19 -0.98
C ASP A 169 21.69 13.42 -0.09
N ASN A 170 22.96 13.66 0.22
CA ASN A 170 23.41 14.82 0.99
C ASN A 170 23.39 16.14 0.17
N ALA A 171 23.03 16.08 -1.11
CA ALA A 171 22.81 17.22 -1.98
C ALA A 171 21.28 17.48 -2.10
N PRO A 172 20.83 18.55 -2.78
CA PRO A 172 19.40 18.85 -2.90
C PRO A 172 18.65 17.94 -3.88
N GLU A 173 19.28 16.88 -4.38
CA GLU A 173 18.71 16.00 -5.40
C GLU A 173 18.09 14.74 -4.78
N SER A 174 17.09 14.18 -5.45
CA SER A 174 16.35 13.04 -4.93
C SER A 174 15.74 12.19 -6.03
N ALA A 175 15.47 10.94 -5.70
CA ALA A 175 14.79 10.02 -6.59
C ALA A 175 13.68 9.24 -5.89
N ASN A 176 12.78 8.70 -6.69
CA ASN A 176 11.66 7.93 -6.19
C ASN A 176 11.33 6.74 -7.11
N ALA A 177 10.81 5.69 -6.51
CA ALA A 177 10.35 4.49 -7.17
C ALA A 177 9.02 4.05 -6.57
N ILE A 178 8.14 3.54 -7.42
CA ILE A 178 6.77 3.15 -7.08
C ILE A 178 6.56 1.69 -7.50
N ALA A 179 6.04 0.88 -6.58
CA ALA A 179 5.38 -0.38 -6.91
C ALA A 179 3.86 -0.18 -6.85
N SER A 180 3.16 -0.41 -7.95
CA SER A 180 1.72 -0.11 -8.10
C SER A 180 0.83 -1.36 -8.12
N SER A 181 1.21 -2.42 -7.40
CA SER A 181 0.57 -3.74 -7.57
C SER A 181 0.16 -4.42 -6.27
N LEU A 182 0.10 -3.70 -5.14
CA LEU A 182 -0.46 -4.30 -3.93
C LEU A 182 -1.99 -4.31 -4.03
N THR A 183 -2.57 -5.46 -3.76
CA THR A 183 -4.02 -5.65 -3.66
C THR A 183 -4.37 -6.07 -2.24
N ILE A 184 -5.26 -5.32 -1.61
CA ILE A 184 -5.88 -5.73 -0.34
C ILE A 184 -7.22 -6.36 -0.72
N ALA A 185 -7.37 -7.65 -0.46
CA ALA A 185 -8.62 -8.34 -0.76
C ALA A 185 -9.72 -7.96 0.23
N ASP A 186 -10.96 -8.16 -0.18
CA ASP A 186 -12.12 -7.95 0.67
C ASP A 186 -12.06 -8.86 1.92
N LEU A 187 -12.30 -8.27 3.08
CA LEU A 187 -12.61 -8.91 4.34
C LEU A 187 -14.06 -8.57 4.68
N VAL A 188 -14.93 -9.56 4.49
CA VAL A 188 -16.34 -9.47 4.86
C VAL A 188 -16.51 -10.12 6.22
N ALA A 189 -16.66 -9.31 7.28
CA ALA A 189 -16.76 -9.80 8.64
C ALA A 189 -17.70 -8.92 9.48
N ILE A 190 -18.59 -9.53 10.25
CA ILE A 190 -19.45 -8.82 11.20
C ILE A 190 -19.40 -9.47 12.58
N THR A 191 -19.68 -8.69 13.61
CA THR A 191 -20.08 -9.19 14.93
C THR A 191 -21.52 -8.81 15.21
N GLN A 192 -22.29 -9.75 15.75
CA GLN A 192 -23.70 -9.57 16.10
C GLN A 192 -23.89 -9.74 17.60
N THR A 193 -24.89 -9.05 18.17
CA THR A 193 -25.41 -9.36 19.51
C THR A 193 -25.75 -10.84 19.61
N ALA A 194 -25.10 -11.54 20.56
CA ALA A 194 -25.15 -13.00 20.65
C ALA A 194 -26.53 -13.55 21.02
N THR A 195 -27.29 -12.84 21.85
CA THR A 195 -28.60 -13.28 22.35
C THR A 195 -29.61 -12.15 22.29
N LEU A 196 -30.78 -12.43 21.72
CA LEU A 196 -31.97 -11.59 21.83
C LEU A 196 -32.98 -12.26 22.76
N SER A 197 -33.35 -11.58 23.83
CA SER A 197 -34.25 -12.12 24.86
C SER A 197 -35.51 -11.28 24.96
N PHE A 198 -36.63 -11.79 24.44
CA PHE A 198 -37.94 -11.12 24.49
C PHE A 198 -38.61 -11.17 25.87
N GLY A 199 -37.98 -11.81 26.87
CA GLY A 199 -38.51 -11.94 28.22
C GLY A 199 -39.79 -12.77 28.32
N SER A 200 -40.58 -12.54 29.37
CA SER A 200 -41.84 -13.24 29.60
C SER A 200 -42.98 -12.64 28.78
N MET A 201 -43.70 -13.49 28.05
CA MET A 201 -44.83 -13.10 27.20
C MET A 201 -46.07 -13.94 27.49
N ASN A 202 -47.26 -13.34 27.32
CA ASN A 202 -48.53 -14.07 27.46
C ASN A 202 -48.86 -14.82 26.18
N ILE A 203 -49.57 -15.95 26.27
CA ILE A 203 -50.14 -16.63 25.11
C ILE A 203 -51.09 -15.69 24.37
N GLY A 204 -51.01 -15.69 23.03
CA GLY A 204 -51.78 -14.76 22.22
C GLY A 204 -51.28 -13.32 22.30
N SER A 205 -50.11 -13.08 22.92
CA SER A 205 -49.42 -11.79 22.79
C SER A 205 -49.01 -11.61 21.34
N THR A 206 -49.85 -10.94 20.60
CA THR A 206 -49.48 -10.15 19.44
C THR A 206 -49.14 -8.77 19.98
N GLY A 207 -48.13 -8.08 19.48
CA GLY A 207 -47.98 -6.65 19.78
C GLY A 207 -49.07 -5.84 19.06
N SER A 208 -48.75 -4.67 18.52
CA SER A 208 -49.73 -3.86 17.78
C SER A 208 -49.92 -4.33 16.31
N ALA A 209 -50.91 -3.78 15.61
CA ALA A 209 -51.06 -3.96 14.16
C ALA A 209 -49.80 -3.55 13.37
N ASN A 210 -48.98 -2.66 13.94
CA ASN A 210 -47.69 -2.23 13.40
C ASN A 210 -46.51 -2.99 14.01
N PHE A 211 -46.73 -3.77 15.08
CA PHE A 211 -45.74 -4.55 15.81
C PHE A 211 -46.27 -5.93 16.21
N PRO A 212 -46.20 -7.01 15.43
CA PRO A 212 -46.76 -8.28 15.89
C PRO A 212 -46.03 -8.86 17.12
N GLY A 213 -44.87 -8.32 17.52
CA GLY A 213 -44.23 -8.57 18.82
C GLY A 213 -44.41 -7.46 19.86
N LYS A 214 -44.59 -7.85 21.14
CA LYS A 214 -44.84 -6.93 22.27
C LYS A 214 -43.57 -6.21 22.78
N VAL A 215 -42.39 -6.77 22.51
CA VAL A 215 -41.09 -6.28 22.96
C VAL A 215 -40.22 -6.07 21.73
N ASN A 216 -39.67 -4.86 21.58
CA ASN A 216 -38.73 -4.51 20.51
C ASN A 216 -37.30 -4.69 21.04
N GLU A 217 -36.85 -5.94 21.10
CA GLU A 217 -35.48 -6.23 21.49
C GLU A 217 -34.52 -5.80 20.39
N SER A 218 -33.46 -5.09 20.76
CA SER A 218 -32.50 -4.59 19.78
C SER A 218 -31.30 -5.51 19.64
N ALA A 219 -30.89 -5.77 18.41
CA ALA A 219 -29.64 -6.43 18.06
C ALA A 219 -28.71 -5.39 17.43
N THR A 220 -27.49 -5.29 17.94
CA THR A 220 -26.43 -4.48 17.35
C THR A 220 -25.52 -5.36 16.50
N THR A 221 -25.29 -4.91 15.27
CA THR A 221 -24.33 -5.48 14.31
C THR A 221 -23.19 -4.50 14.17
N THR A 222 -21.95 -4.99 14.17
CA THR A 222 -20.73 -4.22 13.91
C THR A 222 -20.04 -4.76 12.67
N ASN A 223 -19.63 -3.88 11.75
CA ASN A 223 -18.77 -4.28 10.63
C ASN A 223 -17.32 -4.34 11.12
N ASN A 224 -16.72 -5.53 11.04
CA ASN A 224 -15.32 -5.77 11.35
C ASN A 224 -14.49 -6.04 10.07
N GLY A 225 -15.08 -5.75 8.91
CA GLY A 225 -14.46 -5.86 7.60
C GLY A 225 -13.79 -4.58 7.13
N ASN A 226 -13.26 -4.64 5.91
CA ASN A 226 -12.68 -3.51 5.16
C ASN A 226 -13.47 -3.20 3.87
N VAL A 227 -14.73 -3.61 3.86
CA VAL A 227 -15.70 -3.27 2.82
C VAL A 227 -17.05 -3.00 3.46
N ASN A 228 -17.86 -2.17 2.81
CA ASN A 228 -19.27 -2.03 3.16
C ASN A 228 -19.99 -3.39 3.09
N VAL A 229 -20.86 -3.63 4.06
CA VAL A 229 -21.64 -4.86 4.15
C VAL A 229 -23.13 -4.60 4.32
N ASN A 230 -23.93 -5.41 3.66
CA ASN A 230 -25.31 -5.66 4.02
C ASN A 230 -25.42 -6.88 4.93
N ILE A 231 -26.57 -7.00 5.60
CA ILE A 231 -26.88 -8.12 6.47
C ILE A 231 -27.83 -9.05 5.71
N SER A 232 -27.72 -10.34 5.97
CA SER A 232 -28.78 -11.30 5.65
C SER A 232 -29.02 -12.21 6.85
N VAL A 233 -30.22 -12.76 6.96
CA VAL A 233 -30.61 -13.60 8.10
C VAL A 233 -31.07 -14.95 7.61
N THR A 234 -30.46 -16.01 8.15
CA THR A 234 -30.92 -17.38 8.01
C THR A 234 -31.54 -17.82 9.32
N ALA A 235 -32.75 -18.36 9.28
CA ALA A 235 -33.48 -18.75 10.48
C ALA A 235 -34.10 -20.15 10.32
N PRO A 236 -34.29 -20.89 11.43
CA PRO A 236 -34.94 -22.20 11.40
C PRO A 236 -36.43 -22.05 11.14
N ALA A 237 -37.15 -23.16 11.00
CA ALA A 237 -38.59 -23.12 10.74
C ALA A 237 -39.43 -22.58 11.91
N SER A 238 -38.95 -22.72 13.14
CA SER A 238 -39.68 -22.31 14.33
C SER A 238 -38.76 -22.20 15.55
N PHE A 239 -39.24 -21.51 16.59
CA PHE A 239 -38.67 -21.57 17.92
C PHE A 239 -39.20 -22.81 18.63
N THR A 240 -38.31 -23.60 19.20
CA THR A 240 -38.66 -24.78 19.97
C THR A 240 -38.95 -24.37 21.40
N CYS A 241 -40.09 -24.81 21.95
CA CYS A 241 -40.48 -24.50 23.31
C CYS A 241 -40.30 -25.70 24.24
N SER A 242 -39.72 -25.45 25.41
CA SER A 242 -39.38 -26.47 26.41
C SER A 242 -40.57 -27.25 27.00
N THR A 243 -41.80 -26.73 26.92
CA THR A 243 -42.98 -27.41 27.48
C THR A 243 -43.95 -27.88 26.41
N THR A 244 -44.44 -26.99 25.54
CA THR A 244 -45.45 -27.36 24.54
C THR A 244 -45.42 -26.42 23.34
N GLY A 245 -45.57 -26.99 22.15
CA GLY A 245 -45.72 -26.25 20.90
C GLY A 245 -44.42 -25.64 20.38
N THR A 246 -44.55 -24.86 19.32
CA THR A 246 -43.46 -24.13 18.66
C THR A 246 -43.98 -22.76 18.22
N ILE A 247 -43.10 -21.76 18.15
CA ILE A 247 -43.44 -20.47 17.54
C ILE A 247 -42.91 -20.48 16.11
N PRO A 248 -43.78 -20.52 15.07
CA PRO A 248 -43.31 -20.50 13.69
C PRO A 248 -42.47 -19.25 13.39
N ILE A 249 -41.45 -19.38 12.54
CA ILE A 249 -40.51 -18.28 12.32
C ILE A 249 -41.13 -17.04 11.68
N TYR A 250 -42.23 -17.21 10.93
CA TYR A 250 -43.00 -16.09 10.37
C TYR A 250 -43.67 -15.21 11.43
N ASN A 251 -43.76 -15.67 12.69
CA ASN A 251 -44.19 -14.87 13.84
C ASN A 251 -43.09 -13.93 14.36
N VAL A 252 -41.85 -14.07 13.87
CA VAL A 252 -40.73 -13.20 14.20
C VAL A 252 -40.57 -12.15 13.11
N THR A 253 -40.51 -10.89 13.52
CA THR A 253 -40.42 -9.75 12.61
C THR A 253 -39.28 -8.83 13.02
N GLY A 254 -38.62 -8.21 12.03
CA GLY A 254 -37.51 -7.28 12.24
C GLY A 254 -37.78 -5.89 11.67
N ASN A 255 -37.15 -4.85 12.23
CA ASN A 255 -37.13 -3.49 11.69
C ASN A 255 -35.77 -2.82 11.96
N THR A 256 -35.44 -1.73 11.29
CA THR A 256 -34.28 -0.87 11.57
C THR A 256 -34.65 0.38 12.35
N THR A 257 -35.94 0.71 12.40
CA THR A 257 -36.45 1.85 13.18
C THR A 257 -37.06 1.36 14.48
N ILE A 258 -36.63 1.94 15.61
CA ILE A 258 -37.26 1.68 16.91
C ILE A 258 -38.73 2.09 16.84
N GLY A 259 -39.65 1.17 17.16
CA GLY A 259 -41.07 1.48 17.03
C GLY A 259 -41.49 1.83 15.59
N GLY A 260 -40.82 1.29 14.57
CA GLY A 260 -41.28 1.37 13.18
C GLY A 260 -42.21 0.23 12.77
N THR A 261 -43.17 0.50 11.89
CA THR A 261 -44.07 -0.52 11.33
C THR A 261 -43.28 -1.59 10.58
N TYR A 262 -43.50 -2.86 10.90
CA TYR A 262 -42.86 -3.97 10.20
C TYR A 262 -43.31 -4.01 8.74
N PRO A 263 -42.38 -4.06 7.77
CA PRO A 263 -42.76 -4.22 6.37
C PRO A 263 -43.44 -5.59 6.19
N SER A 264 -44.65 -5.62 5.63
CA SER A 264 -45.39 -6.87 5.41
C SER A 264 -44.71 -7.84 4.45
N SER A 265 -43.70 -7.39 3.70
CA SER A 265 -42.83 -8.23 2.86
C SER A 265 -41.65 -8.84 3.63
N CYS A 266 -41.38 -8.39 4.86
CA CYS A 266 -40.20 -8.74 5.66
C CYS A 266 -40.50 -9.79 6.72
N HIS A 267 -40.96 -10.96 6.27
CA HIS A 267 -41.13 -12.12 7.15
C HIS A 267 -39.94 -13.04 7.04
N LEU A 268 -39.44 -13.53 8.17
CA LEU A 268 -38.48 -14.63 8.16
C LEU A 268 -39.15 -15.89 7.59
N VAL A 269 -38.42 -16.58 6.71
CA VAL A 269 -38.85 -17.79 6.03
C VAL A 269 -37.91 -18.91 6.44
N ALA A 270 -38.52 -20.04 6.79
CA ALA A 270 -37.84 -21.22 7.30
C ALA A 270 -36.73 -21.70 6.37
N SER A 271 -35.51 -21.85 6.91
CA SER A 271 -34.34 -22.42 6.22
C SER A 271 -33.92 -21.70 4.94
N THR A 272 -34.38 -20.46 4.76
CA THR A 272 -34.00 -19.59 3.65
C THR A 272 -33.21 -18.41 4.20
N THR A 273 -32.12 -18.05 3.52
CA THR A 273 -31.41 -16.80 3.79
C THR A 273 -32.19 -15.65 3.16
N ILE A 274 -32.63 -14.72 3.98
CA ILE A 274 -33.34 -13.51 3.55
C ILE A 274 -32.38 -12.35 3.55
N GLY A 275 -32.25 -11.68 2.40
CA GLY A 275 -31.40 -10.51 2.23
C GLY A 275 -32.17 -9.27 1.81
N LYS A 276 -31.41 -8.26 1.35
CA LYS A 276 -31.92 -6.97 0.84
C LYS A 276 -33.02 -7.11 -0.23
N THR A 277 -32.92 -8.10 -1.11
CA THR A 277 -33.88 -8.34 -2.20
C THR A 277 -35.24 -8.82 -1.70
N ASP A 278 -35.24 -9.66 -0.68
CA ASP A 278 -36.45 -10.22 -0.09
C ASP A 278 -37.06 -9.24 0.92
N CYS A 279 -36.19 -8.55 1.64
CA CYS A 279 -36.55 -7.65 2.72
C CYS A 279 -35.59 -6.44 2.74
N PRO A 280 -36.02 -5.27 2.21
CA PRO A 280 -35.15 -4.10 2.03
C PRO A 280 -34.45 -3.61 3.30
N MET A 281 -35.02 -3.84 4.48
CA MET A 281 -34.40 -3.48 5.75
C MET A 281 -33.13 -4.28 6.09
N PHE A 282 -32.86 -5.40 5.43
CA PHE A 282 -31.58 -6.12 5.55
C PHE A 282 -30.51 -5.57 4.61
N GLY A 283 -30.90 -4.72 3.66
CA GLY A 283 -30.00 -3.88 2.88
C GLY A 283 -29.45 -2.67 3.65
N ILE A 284 -29.31 -2.77 4.97
CA ILE A 284 -28.60 -1.74 5.75
C ILE A 284 -27.18 -1.72 5.22
N ASP A 285 -26.74 -0.56 4.73
CA ASP A 285 -25.37 -0.34 4.32
C ASP A 285 -24.55 -0.03 5.58
N LEU A 286 -23.89 -1.05 6.14
CA LEU A 286 -22.92 -0.85 7.20
C LEU A 286 -21.60 -0.54 6.51
N ALA A 287 -21.18 0.72 6.61
CA ALA A 287 -19.87 1.12 6.14
C ALA A 287 -18.77 0.26 6.79
N ASP A 288 -17.66 0.13 6.09
CA ASP A 288 -16.41 -0.32 6.69
C ASP A 288 -15.88 0.65 7.74
N GLN A 289 -14.85 0.20 8.45
CA GLN A 289 -14.22 0.97 9.49
C GLN A 289 -13.11 1.84 8.91
N GLU A 290 -13.20 3.15 9.17
CA GLU A 290 -12.24 4.16 8.69
C GLU A 290 -11.20 4.54 9.76
N ASP A 291 -11.59 4.43 11.04
CA ASP A 291 -10.79 4.85 12.19
C ASP A 291 -11.06 3.94 13.39
N THR A 292 -10.03 3.63 14.16
CA THR A 292 -10.11 3.02 15.49
C THR A 292 -10.98 3.78 16.50
N SER A 293 -11.20 5.09 16.33
CA SER A 293 -12.01 5.91 17.24
C SER A 293 -13.52 5.75 17.02
N VAL A 294 -13.93 5.20 15.87
CA VAL A 294 -15.33 5.03 15.48
C VAL A 294 -15.64 3.55 15.33
N THR A 295 -16.75 3.11 15.92
CA THR A 295 -17.29 1.76 15.68
C THR A 295 -18.48 1.86 14.75
N VAL A 296 -18.38 1.28 13.55
CA VAL A 296 -19.48 1.30 12.59
C VAL A 296 -20.47 0.20 12.95
N THR A 297 -21.65 0.62 13.42
CA THR A 297 -22.69 -0.28 13.89
C THR A 297 -24.05 0.05 13.29
N ALA A 298 -24.87 -1.00 13.16
CA ALA A 298 -26.29 -0.87 12.88
C ALA A 298 -27.10 -1.52 14.00
N LYS A 299 -28.32 -1.00 14.22
CA LYS A 299 -29.30 -1.60 15.12
C LYS A 299 -30.47 -2.14 14.33
N THR A 300 -30.84 -3.38 14.63
CA THR A 300 -32.11 -3.97 14.23
C THR A 300 -32.96 -4.18 15.46
N TYR A 301 -34.27 -4.10 15.31
CA TYR A 301 -35.27 -4.27 16.37
C TYR A 301 -36.16 -5.43 15.99
N TRP A 302 -36.32 -6.36 16.91
CA TRP A 302 -37.01 -7.61 16.67
C TRP A 302 -38.22 -7.72 17.58
N GLY A 303 -39.26 -8.38 17.06
CA GLY A 303 -40.45 -8.72 17.80
C GLY A 303 -40.89 -10.15 17.48
N VAL A 304 -41.63 -10.75 18.41
CA VAL A 304 -42.19 -12.10 18.26
C VAL A 304 -43.64 -12.15 18.71
N ALA A 305 -44.51 -12.74 17.89
CA ALA A 305 -45.90 -13.03 18.22
C ALA A 305 -46.02 -14.44 18.82
N VAL A 306 -46.66 -14.58 19.98
CA VAL A 306 -46.84 -15.90 20.64
C VAL A 306 -48.19 -16.50 20.24
N PRO A 307 -48.22 -17.60 19.46
CA PRO A 307 -49.47 -18.24 19.07
C PRO A 307 -50.11 -18.97 20.25
N THR A 308 -51.39 -19.32 20.09
CA THR A 308 -52.09 -20.18 21.06
C THR A 308 -51.49 -21.58 21.09
N GLY A 309 -51.60 -22.27 22.24
CA GLY A 309 -51.09 -23.64 22.39
C GLY A 309 -49.57 -23.75 22.64
N VAL A 310 -48.87 -22.63 22.84
CA VAL A 310 -47.44 -22.61 23.17
C VAL A 310 -47.22 -22.43 24.67
N ARG A 311 -46.23 -23.12 25.24
CA ARG A 311 -45.83 -22.99 26.65
C ARG A 311 -44.34 -23.27 26.86
N GLY A 312 -43.76 -22.58 27.84
CA GLY A 312 -42.38 -22.76 28.30
C GLY A 312 -41.44 -21.70 27.72
N THR A 313 -40.14 -21.87 27.99
CA THR A 313 -39.07 -21.09 27.33
C THR A 313 -38.92 -21.56 25.89
N CYS A 314 -38.97 -20.64 24.94
CA CYS A 314 -38.82 -20.91 23.52
C CYS A 314 -37.53 -20.28 22.97
N TRP A 315 -36.80 -20.98 22.11
CA TRP A 315 -35.56 -20.48 21.52
C TRP A 315 -35.37 -20.95 20.07
N ALA A 316 -34.56 -20.21 19.33
CA ALA A 316 -34.08 -20.55 18.00
C ALA A 316 -32.72 -19.89 17.77
N ASP A 317 -31.86 -20.57 17.00
CA ASP A 317 -30.60 -20.02 16.55
C ASP A 317 -30.79 -19.38 15.18
N MET A 318 -30.57 -18.08 15.08
CA MET A 318 -30.57 -17.34 13.82
C MET A 318 -29.13 -17.00 13.45
N ILE A 319 -28.80 -17.10 12.17
CA ILE A 319 -27.48 -16.76 11.65
C ILE A 319 -27.59 -15.43 10.92
N PHE A 320 -26.83 -14.44 11.38
CA PHE A 320 -26.62 -13.18 10.69
C PHE A 320 -25.38 -13.34 9.81
N ASN A 321 -25.54 -13.20 8.50
CA ASN A 321 -24.44 -13.26 7.55
C ASN A 321 -24.15 -11.86 7.03
N ALA A 322 -22.87 -11.57 6.82
CA ALA A 322 -22.43 -10.39 6.09
C ALA A 322 -22.38 -10.69 4.60
N VAL A 323 -22.85 -9.75 3.79
CA VAL A 323 -22.79 -9.79 2.33
C VAL A 323 -22.17 -8.47 1.89
N LYS A 324 -21.16 -8.50 1.01
CA LYS A 324 -20.59 -7.26 0.46
C LYS A 324 -21.70 -6.42 -0.18
N ALA A 325 -21.77 -5.14 0.17
CA ALA A 325 -22.83 -4.21 -0.27
C ALA A 325 -22.77 -3.88 -1.77
#